data_AF-A0A815WUM5-F1
#
_entry.id   AF-A0A815WUM5-F1
#
_cell.length_a   1.000
_cell.length_b   1.000
_cell.length_c   1.000
_cell.angle_alpha   90.00
_cell.angle_beta   90.00
_cell.angle_gamma   90.00
#
_symmetry.space_group_name_H-M   'P 1'
#
loop_
_entity.id
_entity.type
_entity.pdbx_description
1 polymer ?
#
loop_
_entity_poly.entity_id
_entity_poly.type
_entity_poly.pdbx_seq_one_letter_code
_entity_poly.pdbx_strand_id
1 'polypeptide(L)'
;MVKLENTAEDGNCTKLLQQKIILTPYPSSFAPSNSWSNKDLDPVPPHDRSWSNPFYVIAYWISDAFTVSTWSMASSMIALGLGWKAAFAAIVIGHSIIAIPICLNGWAGAYLHVSFPVITRASFGMIGNCFVVVSRGFLAIIWGAVQTYIGSECIKQMINAIWPSFQTFPNHLPESAKITSAGLLSFLIYFLIPLPFVLMPMRKIKWLFVVKTIIMPIATITILIWAVKTAGGTGPILAQSGTIKGRWPMIWAWLSSLNSVLGNFATLSCNIGDFTRFARKPSNTWIQALIIPFAFSAFGLIGIIVSSASAII
;
A
#
# COMPACT_ATOMS: atom_id res chain seq x y z
N MET A 1 8.90 -21.06 -12.61
CA MET A 1 8.59 -22.50 -12.66
C MET A 1 9.91 -23.23 -12.72
N VAL A 2 10.28 -23.90 -11.62
CA VAL A 2 11.54 -24.65 -11.51
C VAL A 2 11.28 -26.05 -12.07
N LYS A 3 12.10 -26.50 -13.02
CA LYS A 3 12.11 -27.89 -13.50
C LYS A 3 12.84 -28.73 -12.45
N LEU A 4 12.22 -29.82 -12.00
CA LEU A 4 12.81 -30.79 -11.08
C LEU A 4 13.47 -31.89 -11.92
N GLU A 5 14.79 -32.01 -11.85
CA GLU A 5 15.52 -33.20 -12.31
C GLU A 5 15.99 -33.99 -11.09
N ASN A 6 15.60 -35.26 -11.05
CA ASN A 6 15.91 -36.22 -10.01
C ASN A 6 17.37 -36.66 -10.10
N THR A 7 18.17 -36.38 -9.08
CA THR A 7 19.32 -37.22 -8.71
C THR A 7 19.46 -37.21 -7.20
N ALA A 8 19.10 -38.34 -6.59
CA ALA A 8 19.34 -38.63 -5.18
C ALA A 8 20.46 -39.65 -5.13
N GLU A 9 21.61 -39.28 -4.54
CA GLU A 9 22.50 -40.16 -3.80
C GLU A 9 23.53 -39.32 -3.03
N ASP A 10 23.50 -39.49 -1.72
CA ASP A 10 24.52 -39.37 -0.67
C ASP A 10 25.40 -38.10 -0.53
N GLY A 11 25.41 -37.57 0.71
CA GLY A 11 26.26 -36.46 1.17
C GLY A 11 25.72 -35.04 0.91
N ASN A 12 24.54 -34.94 0.31
CA ASN A 12 24.12 -33.74 -0.42
C ASN A 12 23.21 -32.79 0.38
N CYS A 13 22.88 -33.00 1.66
CA CYS A 13 21.89 -32.15 2.34
C CYS A 13 22.35 -30.68 2.44
N THR A 14 23.62 -30.42 2.78
CA THR A 14 24.19 -29.07 2.83
C THR A 14 24.36 -28.45 1.44
N LYS A 15 24.67 -29.26 0.42
CA LYS A 15 24.83 -28.82 -0.98
C LYS A 15 23.49 -28.62 -1.69
N LEU A 16 22.45 -29.40 -1.36
CA LEU A 16 21.07 -29.23 -1.77
C LEU A 16 20.44 -28.03 -1.07
N LEU A 17 20.76 -27.80 0.21
CA LEU A 17 20.41 -26.56 0.90
C LEU A 17 21.13 -25.38 0.26
N GLN A 18 22.43 -25.48 -0.04
CA GLN A 18 23.14 -24.44 -0.79
C GLN A 18 22.53 -24.21 -2.18
N GLN A 19 22.21 -25.23 -2.97
CA GLN A 19 21.56 -25.07 -4.27
C GLN A 19 20.11 -24.56 -4.19
N LYS A 20 19.36 -24.87 -3.12
CA LYS A 20 17.98 -24.39 -2.93
C LYS A 20 17.91 -23.00 -2.28
N ILE A 21 18.91 -22.62 -1.48
CA ILE A 21 19.00 -21.33 -0.78
C ILE A 21 19.74 -20.30 -1.64
N ILE A 22 20.71 -20.73 -2.45
CA ILE A 22 21.34 -19.89 -3.47
C ILE A 22 20.32 -19.71 -4.59
N LEU A 23 19.62 -18.57 -4.55
CA LEU A 23 18.84 -18.08 -5.68
C LEU A 23 19.77 -18.05 -6.89
N THR A 24 19.53 -18.90 -7.88
CA THR A 24 20.19 -18.82 -9.18
C THR A 24 19.42 -17.78 -10.00
N PRO A 25 19.90 -16.53 -10.10
CA PRO A 25 19.23 -15.53 -10.91
C PRO A 25 19.21 -15.98 -12.36
N TYR A 26 18.11 -15.72 -13.07
CA TYR A 26 18.13 -15.86 -14.52
C TYR A 26 19.20 -14.91 -15.10
N PRO A 27 19.99 -15.38 -16.06
CA PRO A 27 21.07 -14.59 -16.64
C PRO A 27 20.50 -13.29 -17.23
N SER A 28 21.21 -12.19 -17.06
CA SER A 28 20.83 -10.92 -17.66
C SER A 28 20.99 -10.95 -19.17
N SER A 29 20.16 -10.15 -19.85
CA SER A 29 20.10 -10.10 -21.31
C SER A 29 21.11 -9.10 -21.90
N PHE A 30 21.55 -8.12 -21.10
CA PHE A 30 22.32 -6.96 -21.56
C PHE A 30 23.73 -6.85 -20.96
N ALA A 31 24.11 -7.70 -20.00
CA ALA A 31 25.43 -7.67 -19.36
C ALA A 31 25.90 -9.08 -19.01
N PRO A 32 27.20 -9.31 -18.76
CA PRO A 32 27.67 -10.56 -18.20
C PRO A 32 26.96 -10.81 -16.87
N SER A 33 26.42 -12.02 -16.69
CA SER A 33 25.77 -12.40 -15.44
C SER A 33 26.80 -12.38 -14.32
N ASN A 34 26.67 -11.40 -13.43
CA ASN A 34 27.55 -11.18 -12.29
C ASN A 34 26.70 -10.84 -11.05
N SER A 35 27.33 -10.56 -9.91
CA SER A 35 26.62 -10.22 -8.67
C SER A 35 25.72 -8.98 -8.77
N TRP A 36 25.81 -8.19 -9.85
CA TRP A 36 25.17 -6.89 -10.00
C TRP A 36 24.07 -6.84 -11.07
N SER A 37 23.92 -7.88 -11.87
CA SER A 37 23.01 -7.92 -13.01
C SER A 37 22.29 -9.27 -13.09
N ASN A 38 20.97 -9.22 -13.21
CA ASN A 38 20.09 -10.36 -13.46
C ASN A 38 18.92 -9.94 -14.36
N LYS A 39 18.16 -10.91 -14.83
CA LYS A 39 16.96 -10.66 -15.66
C LYS A 39 15.92 -9.73 -15.01
N ASP A 40 15.77 -9.76 -13.69
CA ASP A 40 14.75 -8.96 -12.99
C ASP A 40 15.10 -7.46 -12.90
N LEU A 41 16.40 -7.15 -13.00
CA LEU A 41 16.96 -5.80 -13.04
C LEU A 41 17.14 -5.27 -14.47
N ASP A 42 16.97 -6.12 -15.49
CA ASP A 42 17.02 -5.68 -16.88
C ASP A 42 15.89 -4.68 -17.19
N PRO A 43 16.12 -3.72 -18.11
CA PRO A 43 15.06 -2.87 -18.62
C PRO A 43 13.90 -3.68 -19.20
N VAL A 44 12.67 -3.28 -18.89
CA VAL A 44 11.48 -3.97 -19.39
C VAL A 44 11.38 -3.83 -20.92
N PRO A 45 11.39 -4.96 -21.67
CA PRO A 45 11.36 -4.91 -23.13
C PRO A 45 10.00 -4.41 -23.64
N PRO A 46 9.91 -3.85 -24.86
CA PRO A 46 8.68 -3.23 -25.37
C PRO A 46 7.44 -4.14 -25.35
N HIS A 47 7.60 -5.44 -25.59
CA HIS A 47 6.50 -6.42 -25.56
C HIS A 47 5.96 -6.68 -24.14
N ASP A 48 6.72 -6.32 -23.11
CA ASP A 48 6.39 -6.51 -21.70
C ASP A 48 5.81 -5.26 -21.03
N ARG A 49 5.83 -4.11 -21.74
CA ARG A 49 5.24 -2.84 -21.32
C ARG A 49 3.71 -2.90 -21.44
N SER A 50 3.12 -3.52 -20.42
CA SER A 50 1.71 -3.88 -20.38
C SER A 50 0.75 -2.72 -20.07
N TRP A 51 1.27 -1.59 -19.59
CA TRP A 51 0.50 -0.38 -19.28
C TRP A 51 0.51 0.55 -20.51
N SER A 52 -0.43 0.29 -21.42
CA SER A 52 -0.48 0.95 -22.74
C SER A 52 -1.06 2.36 -22.73
N ASN A 53 -1.92 2.68 -21.75
CA ASN A 53 -2.69 3.91 -21.64
C ASN A 53 -2.57 4.48 -20.21
N PRO A 54 -2.61 5.81 -20.00
CA PRO A 54 -2.69 6.43 -18.66
C PRO A 54 -3.77 5.84 -17.74
N PHE A 55 -4.83 5.23 -18.27
CA PHE A 55 -5.85 4.51 -17.50
C PHE A 55 -5.26 3.50 -16.50
N TYR A 56 -4.21 2.76 -16.86
CA TYR A 56 -3.62 1.78 -15.93
C TYR A 56 -2.93 2.46 -14.74
N VAL A 57 -2.36 3.64 -14.95
CA VAL A 57 -1.77 4.46 -13.89
C VAL A 57 -2.89 5.02 -12.98
N ILE A 58 -4.00 5.46 -13.57
CA ILE A 58 -5.18 5.92 -12.83
C ILE A 58 -5.76 4.75 -12.01
N ALA A 59 -5.96 3.58 -12.62
CA ALA A 59 -6.51 2.40 -11.97
C ALA A 59 -5.62 1.92 -10.81
N TYR A 60 -4.30 2.00 -10.96
CA TYR A 60 -3.36 1.75 -9.87
C TYR A 60 -3.62 2.71 -8.70
N TRP A 61 -3.66 4.02 -8.94
CA TRP A 61 -3.85 5.00 -7.88
C TRP A 61 -5.23 4.96 -7.24
N ILE A 62 -6.29 4.65 -7.99
CA ILE A 62 -7.61 4.40 -7.40
C ILE A 62 -7.56 3.13 -6.55
N SER A 63 -6.93 2.05 -7.02
CA SER A 63 -6.78 0.83 -6.22
C SER A 63 -5.97 1.05 -4.93
N ASP A 64 -5.01 1.97 -4.93
CA ASP A 64 -4.13 2.25 -3.79
C ASP A 64 -4.72 3.33 -2.85
N ALA A 65 -5.47 4.29 -3.38
CA ALA A 65 -6.17 5.29 -2.58
C ALA A 65 -7.26 4.69 -1.70
N PHE A 66 -7.95 3.67 -2.21
CA PHE A 66 -9.05 3.01 -1.52
C PHE A 66 -8.52 1.93 -0.57
N THR A 67 -7.84 2.37 0.50
CA THR A 67 -7.31 1.49 1.55
C THR A 67 -7.78 1.92 2.92
N VAL A 68 -7.90 0.96 3.84
CA VAL A 68 -8.30 1.25 5.23
C VAL A 68 -7.32 2.22 5.89
N SER A 69 -6.03 2.19 5.54
CA SER A 69 -5.04 3.15 6.06
C SER A 69 -5.38 4.60 5.70
N THR A 70 -5.76 4.88 4.45
CA THR A 70 -6.17 6.24 4.04
C THR A 70 -7.47 6.66 4.73
N TRP A 71 -8.39 5.72 4.93
CA TRP A 71 -9.63 5.97 5.68
C TRP A 71 -9.37 6.31 7.14
N SER A 72 -8.57 5.51 7.84
CA SER A 72 -8.25 5.69 9.25
C SER A 72 -7.37 6.91 9.52
N MET A 73 -6.64 7.39 8.51
CA MET A 73 -5.85 8.62 8.60
C MET A 73 -6.73 9.84 8.83
N ALA A 74 -7.91 9.89 8.22
CA ALA A 74 -8.88 10.95 8.50
C ALA A 74 -9.36 10.90 9.95
N SER A 75 -9.76 9.72 10.44
CA SER A 75 -10.25 9.56 11.81
C SER A 75 -9.18 9.86 12.86
N SER A 76 -7.91 9.53 12.61
CA SER A 76 -6.83 9.79 13.57
C SER A 76 -6.53 11.28 13.73
N MET A 77 -6.65 12.08 12.67
CA MET A 77 -6.51 13.55 12.75
C MET A 77 -7.62 14.18 13.58
N ILE A 78 -8.86 13.69 13.44
CA ILE A 78 -9.98 14.14 14.29
C ILE A 78 -9.75 13.74 15.74
N ALA A 79 -9.29 12.50 15.99
CA ALA A 79 -8.96 12.02 17.33
C ALA A 79 -7.82 12.82 17.99
N LEU A 80 -6.88 13.35 17.21
CA LEU A 80 -5.85 14.29 17.68
C LEU A 80 -6.44 15.64 18.14
N GLY A 81 -7.69 15.94 17.76
CA GLY A 81 -8.40 17.16 18.13
C GLY A 81 -8.45 18.23 17.03
N LEU A 82 -8.00 17.90 15.80
CA LEU A 82 -8.15 18.81 14.67
C LEU A 82 -9.61 18.87 14.21
N GLY A 83 -10.08 20.07 13.89
CA GLY A 83 -11.36 20.22 13.19
C GLY A 83 -11.29 19.62 11.79
N TRP A 84 -12.43 19.15 11.28
CA TRP A 84 -12.49 18.42 10.02
C TRP A 84 -11.94 19.20 8.81
N LYS A 85 -12.13 20.53 8.78
CA LYS A 85 -11.60 21.39 7.70
C LYS A 85 -10.07 21.41 7.71
N ALA A 86 -9.47 21.49 8.90
CA ALA A 86 -8.01 21.50 9.04
C ALA A 86 -7.41 20.12 8.72
N ALA A 87 -8.07 19.04 9.16
CA ALA A 87 -7.70 17.67 8.79
C ALA A 87 -7.79 17.45 7.27
N PHE A 88 -8.90 17.86 6.64
CA PHE A 88 -9.08 17.75 5.20
C PHE A 88 -8.03 18.57 4.43
N ALA A 89 -7.72 19.79 4.87
CA ALA A 89 -6.66 20.60 4.28
C ALA A 89 -5.28 19.91 4.40
N ALA A 90 -4.97 19.27 5.53
CA ALA A 90 -3.73 18.51 5.70
C ALA A 90 -3.65 17.33 4.72
N ILE A 91 -4.77 16.63 4.49
CA ILE A 91 -4.87 15.53 3.52
C ILE A 91 -4.61 16.06 2.11
N VAL A 92 -5.31 17.12 1.67
CA VAL A 92 -5.16 17.68 0.32
C VAL A 92 -3.73 18.14 0.08
N ILE A 93 -3.17 18.92 1.02
CA ILE A 93 -1.82 19.48 0.89
C ILE A 93 -0.77 18.38 0.95
N GLY A 94 -0.90 17.42 1.87
CA GLY A 94 0.04 16.30 2.00
C GLY A 94 0.11 15.45 0.74
N HIS A 95 -1.04 15.08 0.17
CA HIS A 95 -1.08 14.30 -1.08
C HIS A 95 -0.60 15.12 -2.29
N SER A 96 -0.82 16.44 -2.29
CA SER A 96 -0.28 17.33 -3.34
C SER A 96 1.24 17.42 -3.29
N ILE A 97 1.82 17.53 -2.10
CA ILE A 97 3.27 17.59 -1.92
C ILE A 97 3.91 16.25 -2.31
N ILE A 98 3.38 15.11 -1.83
CA ILE A 98 3.96 13.80 -2.13
C ILE A 98 3.79 13.37 -3.59
N ALA A 99 2.79 13.91 -4.30
CA ALA A 99 2.61 13.65 -5.72
C ALA A 99 3.82 14.13 -6.54
N ILE A 100 4.55 15.16 -6.09
CA ILE A 100 5.73 15.70 -6.80
C ILE A 100 6.86 14.66 -6.90
N PRO A 101 7.44 14.14 -5.80
CA PRO A 101 8.49 13.12 -5.88
C PRO A 101 7.99 11.83 -6.53
N ILE A 102 6.71 11.47 -6.33
CA ILE A 102 6.09 10.32 -7.01
C ILE A 102 6.13 10.49 -8.54
N CYS A 103 5.77 11.66 -9.06
CA CYS A 103 5.79 11.91 -10.50
C CYS A 103 7.20 11.88 -11.07
N LEU A 104 8.17 12.48 -10.37
CA LEU A 104 9.57 12.55 -10.81
C LEU A 104 10.21 11.16 -10.85
N ASN A 105 10.10 10.39 -9.76
CA ASN A 105 10.62 9.01 -9.73
C ASN A 105 9.83 8.08 -10.66
N GLY A 106 8.51 8.30 -10.77
CA GLY A 106 7.65 7.55 -11.68
C GLY A 106 8.04 7.76 -13.13
N TRP A 107 8.36 8.99 -13.52
CA TRP A 107 8.86 9.32 -14.85
C TRP A 107 10.22 8.66 -15.12
N ALA A 108 11.16 8.71 -14.17
CA ALA A 108 12.47 8.06 -14.32
C ALA A 108 12.33 6.55 -14.56
N GLY A 109 11.47 5.87 -13.79
CA GLY A 109 11.16 4.45 -13.98
C GLY A 109 10.51 4.16 -15.33
N ALA A 110 9.62 5.02 -15.82
CA ALA A 110 8.96 4.84 -17.11
C ALA A 110 9.86 5.21 -18.31
N TYR A 111 10.79 6.15 -18.17
CA TYR A 111 11.71 6.56 -19.23
C TYR A 111 12.80 5.51 -19.46
N LEU A 112 13.40 5.04 -18.37
CA LEU A 112 14.48 4.04 -18.41
C LEU A 112 13.96 2.60 -18.43
N HIS A 113 12.68 2.38 -18.08
CA HIS A 113 12.07 1.06 -17.93
C HIS A 113 12.79 0.13 -16.93
N VAL A 114 13.44 0.69 -15.92
CA VAL A 114 14.17 -0.05 -14.88
C VAL A 114 13.48 0.05 -13.52
N SER A 115 13.77 -0.92 -12.64
CA SER A 115 13.26 -0.95 -11.26
C SER A 115 13.99 -0.01 -10.31
N PHE A 116 13.38 0.25 -9.15
CA PHE A 116 13.95 1.07 -8.07
C PHE A 116 15.41 0.73 -7.73
N PRO A 117 15.82 -0.54 -7.52
CA PRO A 117 17.21 -0.89 -7.18
C PRO A 117 18.25 -0.54 -8.24
N VAL A 118 17.83 -0.24 -9.47
CA VAL A 118 18.72 0.21 -10.56
C VAL A 118 18.81 1.73 -10.57
N ILE A 119 17.67 2.42 -10.41
CA ILE A 119 17.61 3.89 -10.38
C ILE A 119 18.50 4.43 -9.25
N THR A 120 18.43 3.83 -8.08
CA THR A 120 19.19 4.24 -6.89
C THR A 120 20.71 4.07 -7.02
N ARG A 121 21.20 3.26 -7.97
CA ARG A 121 22.64 3.12 -8.25
C ARG A 121 23.23 4.41 -8.80
N ALA A 122 22.44 5.22 -9.51
CA ALA A 122 22.88 6.50 -10.05
C ALA A 122 23.16 7.53 -8.94
N SER A 123 22.45 7.45 -7.81
CA SER A 123 22.59 8.40 -6.69
C SER A 123 23.53 7.91 -5.59
N PHE A 124 23.48 6.62 -5.24
CA PHE A 124 24.20 6.07 -4.09
C PHE A 124 25.40 5.19 -4.49
N GLY A 125 25.67 5.04 -5.78
CA GLY A 125 26.68 4.13 -6.31
C GLY A 125 26.31 2.65 -6.13
N MET A 126 27.22 1.76 -6.51
CA MET A 126 26.96 0.31 -6.49
C MET A 126 26.84 -0.25 -5.07
N ILE A 127 27.71 0.20 -4.16
CA ILE A 127 27.76 -0.30 -2.77
C ILE A 127 26.71 0.40 -1.90
N GLY A 128 26.58 1.72 -1.98
CA GLY A 128 25.61 2.48 -1.17
C GLY A 128 24.17 2.11 -1.46
N ASN A 129 23.89 1.67 -2.70
CA ASN A 129 22.58 1.15 -3.08
C ASN A 129 22.12 -0.06 -2.23
N CYS A 130 23.03 -0.90 -1.75
CA CYS A 130 22.65 -2.05 -0.92
C CYS A 130 21.92 -1.61 0.36
N PHE A 131 22.38 -0.55 1.02
CA PHE A 131 21.70 0.02 2.18
C PHE A 131 20.29 0.52 1.84
N VAL A 132 20.14 1.19 0.70
CA VAL A 132 18.86 1.73 0.23
C VAL A 132 17.85 0.62 -0.07
N VAL A 133 18.29 -0.45 -0.74
CA VAL A 133 17.43 -1.60 -1.06
C VAL A 133 17.04 -2.37 0.21
N VAL A 134 17.99 -2.61 1.13
CA VAL A 134 17.72 -3.34 2.39
C VAL A 134 16.78 -2.55 3.29
N SER A 135 17.03 -1.25 3.50
CA SER A 135 16.16 -0.39 4.30
C SER A 135 14.73 -0.34 3.73
N ARG A 136 14.59 -0.27 2.39
CA ARG A 136 13.28 -0.32 1.74
C ARG A 136 12.59 -1.67 1.93
N GLY A 137 13.34 -2.77 1.88
CA GLY A 137 12.85 -4.12 2.13
C GLY A 137 12.33 -4.31 3.55
N PHE A 138 13.08 -3.84 4.55
CA PHE A 138 12.65 -3.85 5.95
C PHE A 138 11.32 -3.10 6.16
N LEU A 139 11.20 -1.92 5.54
CA LEU A 139 9.98 -1.12 5.62
C LEU A 139 8.79 -1.77 4.89
N ALA A 140 9.05 -2.52 3.81
CA ALA A 140 8.02 -3.32 3.14
C ALA A 140 7.48 -4.44 4.05
N ILE A 141 8.35 -5.09 4.84
CA ILE A 141 7.95 -6.14 5.80
C ILE A 141 7.05 -5.53 6.89
N ILE A 142 7.44 -4.39 7.46
CA ILE A 142 6.64 -3.70 8.48
C ILE A 142 5.25 -3.33 7.92
N TRP A 143 5.21 -2.70 6.74
CA TRP A 143 3.93 -2.35 6.11
C TRP A 143 3.10 -3.57 5.77
N GLY A 144 3.72 -4.66 5.31
CA GLY A 144 3.05 -5.94 5.10
C GLY A 144 2.39 -6.46 6.38
N ALA A 145 3.09 -6.39 7.51
CA ALA A 145 2.55 -6.79 8.80
C ALA A 145 1.37 -5.90 9.25
N VAL A 146 1.51 -4.57 9.12
CA VAL A 146 0.45 -3.61 9.47
C VAL A 146 -0.81 -3.84 8.62
N GLN A 147 -0.67 -4.03 7.30
CA GLN A 147 -1.81 -4.30 6.42
C GLN A 147 -2.43 -5.68 6.67
N THR A 148 -1.62 -6.67 7.05
CA THR A 148 -2.12 -7.99 7.44
C THR A 148 -2.95 -7.91 8.72
N TYR A 149 -2.51 -7.13 9.70
CA TYR A 149 -3.26 -6.89 10.93
C TYR A 149 -4.57 -6.16 10.66
N ILE A 150 -4.55 -5.05 9.90
CA ILE A 150 -5.77 -4.31 9.57
C ILE A 150 -6.75 -5.19 8.79
N GLY A 151 -6.27 -5.97 7.82
CA GLY A 151 -7.10 -6.91 7.09
C GLY A 151 -7.68 -8.02 7.96
N SER A 152 -6.94 -8.49 8.96
CA SER A 152 -7.43 -9.48 9.93
C SER A 152 -8.59 -8.96 10.77
N GLU A 153 -8.59 -7.68 11.13
CA GLU A 153 -9.70 -7.05 11.82
C GLU A 153 -10.95 -7.01 10.94
N CYS A 154 -10.80 -6.73 9.64
CA CYS A 154 -11.92 -6.84 8.69
C CYS A 154 -12.46 -8.28 8.60
N ILE A 155 -11.59 -9.28 8.50
CA ILE A 155 -12.01 -10.70 8.48
C ILE A 155 -12.74 -11.08 9.76
N LYS A 156 -12.24 -10.65 10.93
CA LYS A 156 -12.90 -10.89 12.21
C LYS A 156 -14.34 -10.35 12.21
N GLN A 157 -14.55 -9.12 11.71
CA GLN A 157 -15.89 -8.54 11.62
C GLN A 157 -16.78 -9.26 10.61
N MET A 158 -16.23 -9.71 9.47
CA MET A 158 -16.97 -10.52 8.50
C MET A 158 -17.42 -11.86 9.09
N ILE A 159 -16.54 -12.55 9.82
CA ILE A 159 -16.87 -13.82 10.49
C ILE A 159 -17.94 -13.58 11.56
N ASN A 160 -17.82 -12.53 12.38
CA ASN A 160 -18.83 -12.16 13.37
C ASN A 160 -20.21 -11.88 12.74
N ALA A 161 -20.25 -11.30 11.54
CA ALA A 161 -21.49 -11.01 10.83
C ALA A 161 -22.16 -12.28 10.25
N ILE A 162 -21.38 -13.27 9.82
CA ILE A 162 -21.90 -14.55 9.27
C ILE A 162 -22.26 -15.51 10.41
N TRP A 163 -21.38 -15.61 11.41
CA TRP A 163 -21.51 -16.48 12.57
C TRP A 163 -21.32 -15.68 13.87
N PRO A 164 -22.41 -15.16 14.46
CA PRO A 164 -22.34 -14.42 15.72
C PRO A 164 -21.72 -15.20 16.88
N SER A 165 -21.74 -16.54 16.83
CA SER A 165 -21.07 -17.42 17.81
C SER A 165 -19.55 -17.22 17.86
N PHE A 166 -18.95 -16.60 16.85
CA PHE A 166 -17.52 -16.27 16.87
C PHE A 166 -17.17 -15.19 17.91
N GLN A 167 -18.15 -14.40 18.35
CA GLN A 167 -17.96 -13.42 19.42
C GLN A 167 -17.69 -14.08 20.78
N THR A 168 -18.19 -15.30 21.01
CA THR A 168 -17.98 -16.06 22.24
C THR A 168 -16.81 -17.06 22.13
N PHE A 169 -15.97 -16.92 21.10
CA PHE A 169 -14.83 -17.80 20.89
C PHE A 169 -13.88 -17.77 22.10
N PRO A 170 -13.60 -18.91 22.74
CA PRO A 170 -12.83 -18.96 23.98
C PRO A 170 -11.41 -18.44 23.76
N ASN A 171 -11.01 -17.46 24.58
CA ASN A 171 -9.66 -16.92 24.51
C ASN A 171 -8.71 -17.75 25.38
N HIS A 172 -7.73 -18.39 24.75
CA HIS A 172 -6.69 -19.17 25.43
C HIS A 172 -5.37 -18.39 25.59
N LEU A 173 -5.34 -17.12 25.17
CA LEU A 173 -4.14 -16.27 25.25
C LEU A 173 -4.18 -15.40 26.51
N PRO A 174 -3.03 -15.17 27.17
CA PRO A 174 -2.95 -14.26 28.32
C PRO A 174 -3.23 -12.82 27.89
N GLU A 175 -3.76 -12.00 28.79
CA GLU A 175 -4.05 -10.58 28.51
C GLU A 175 -2.79 -9.79 28.08
N SER A 176 -1.61 -10.22 28.52
CA SER A 176 -0.33 -9.63 28.11
C SER A 176 -0.04 -9.72 26.61
N ALA A 177 -0.69 -10.66 25.90
CA ALA A 177 -0.50 -10.86 24.47
C ALA A 177 -1.13 -9.74 23.62
N LYS A 178 -2.02 -8.90 24.19
CA LYS A 178 -2.76 -7.82 23.49
C LYS A 178 -3.50 -8.26 22.22
N ILE A 179 -3.72 -9.57 22.04
CA ILE A 179 -4.45 -10.16 20.93
C ILE A 179 -5.30 -11.32 21.48
N THR A 180 -6.52 -11.45 20.97
CA THR A 180 -7.41 -12.56 21.33
C THR A 180 -7.16 -13.75 20.42
N SER A 181 -7.53 -14.96 20.88
CA SER A 181 -7.42 -16.18 20.07
C SER A 181 -8.23 -16.08 18.76
N ALA A 182 -9.40 -15.43 18.81
CA ALA A 182 -10.20 -15.10 17.63
C ALA A 182 -9.50 -14.12 16.67
N GLY A 183 -8.80 -13.12 17.22
CA GLY A 183 -7.98 -12.18 16.45
C GLY A 183 -6.81 -12.88 15.77
N LEU A 184 -6.10 -13.76 16.47
CA LEU A 184 -4.99 -14.54 15.91
C LEU A 184 -5.44 -15.49 14.79
N LEU A 185 -6.61 -16.13 14.96
CA LEU A 185 -7.19 -16.97 13.90
C LEU A 185 -7.56 -16.13 12.67
N SER A 186 -8.21 -14.98 12.86
CA SER A 186 -8.55 -14.06 11.78
C SER A 186 -7.29 -13.53 11.07
N PHE A 187 -6.21 -13.32 11.83
CA PHE A 187 -4.91 -12.95 11.30
C PHE A 187 -4.31 -14.04 10.42
N LEU A 188 -4.34 -15.30 10.86
CA LEU A 188 -3.85 -16.41 10.06
C LEU A 188 -4.66 -16.57 8.76
N ILE A 189 -6.00 -16.48 8.84
CA ILE A 189 -6.88 -16.54 7.68
C ILE A 189 -6.53 -15.42 6.70
N TYR A 190 -6.43 -14.18 7.17
CA TYR A 190 -6.07 -13.06 6.31
C TYR A 190 -4.65 -13.20 5.77
N PHE A 191 -3.67 -13.68 6.54
CA PHE A 191 -2.30 -13.87 6.09
C PHE A 191 -2.21 -14.84 4.90
N LEU A 192 -3.04 -15.88 4.87
CA LEU A 192 -3.06 -16.86 3.78
C LEU A 192 -3.69 -16.32 2.49
N ILE A 193 -4.64 -15.37 2.59
CA ILE A 193 -5.38 -14.85 1.43
C ILE A 193 -4.47 -14.15 0.39
N PRO A 194 -3.52 -13.26 0.76
CA PRO A 194 -2.62 -12.61 -0.19
C PRO A 194 -1.54 -13.53 -0.77
N LEU A 195 -1.18 -14.65 -0.13
CA LEU A 195 -0.02 -15.47 -0.54
C LEU A 195 -0.07 -15.92 -2.02
N PRO A 196 -1.20 -16.40 -2.56
CA PRO A 196 -1.30 -16.73 -3.98
C PRO A 196 -1.09 -15.51 -4.90
N PHE A 197 -1.48 -14.32 -4.44
CA PHE A 197 -1.35 -13.08 -5.20
C PHE A 197 0.09 -12.57 -5.24
N VAL A 198 0.88 -12.80 -4.19
CA VAL A 198 2.31 -12.44 -4.15
C VAL A 198 3.11 -13.19 -5.21
N LEU A 199 2.71 -14.42 -5.54
CA LEU A 199 3.36 -15.24 -6.57
C LEU A 199 2.98 -14.85 -8.00
N MET A 200 2.01 -13.93 -8.19
CA MET A 200 1.59 -13.52 -9.52
C MET A 200 2.56 -12.50 -10.13
N PRO A 201 2.99 -12.69 -11.38
CA PRO A 201 3.79 -11.68 -12.08
C PRO A 201 3.03 -10.35 -12.23
N MET A 202 3.73 -9.23 -12.04
CA MET A 202 3.17 -7.87 -12.14
C MET A 202 2.38 -7.61 -13.44
N ARG A 203 2.74 -8.28 -14.54
CA ARG A 203 2.00 -8.20 -15.82
C ARG A 203 0.52 -8.59 -15.68
N LYS A 204 0.22 -9.59 -14.85
CA LYS A 204 -1.16 -10.08 -14.63
C LYS A 204 -1.88 -9.29 -13.54
N ILE A 205 -1.12 -8.75 -12.56
CA ILE A 205 -1.65 -7.97 -11.44
C ILE A 205 -2.41 -6.72 -11.90
N LYS A 206 -2.10 -6.16 -13.07
CA LYS A 206 -2.84 -5.00 -13.60
C LYS A 206 -4.36 -5.19 -13.65
N TRP A 207 -4.84 -6.42 -13.89
CA TRP A 207 -6.27 -6.72 -13.91
C TRP A 207 -6.90 -6.63 -12.53
N LEU A 208 -6.15 -6.93 -11.47
CA LEU A 208 -6.61 -6.72 -10.09
C LEU A 208 -6.84 -5.23 -9.82
N PHE A 209 -5.95 -4.36 -10.30
CA PHE A 209 -6.14 -2.90 -10.16
C PHE A 209 -7.39 -2.42 -10.90
N VAL A 210 -7.63 -2.92 -12.12
CA VAL A 210 -8.83 -2.57 -12.90
C VAL A 210 -10.10 -3.03 -12.18
N VAL A 211 -10.13 -4.26 -11.65
CA VAL A 211 -11.28 -4.77 -10.87
C VAL A 211 -11.49 -3.93 -9.61
N LYS A 212 -10.42 -3.65 -8.85
CA LYS A 212 -10.49 -2.82 -7.64
C LYS A 212 -10.97 -1.40 -7.93
N THR A 213 -10.62 -0.84 -9.09
CA THR A 213 -11.06 0.50 -9.52
C THR A 213 -12.58 0.60 -9.68
N ILE A 214 -13.28 -0.51 -9.92
CA ILE A 214 -14.75 -0.53 -10.04
C ILE A 214 -15.37 -0.85 -8.68
N ILE A 215 -14.89 -1.91 -8.01
CA ILE A 215 -15.52 -2.42 -6.79
C ILE A 215 -15.35 -1.43 -5.63
N MET A 216 -14.16 -0.84 -5.46
CA MET A 216 -13.85 -0.03 -4.28
C MET A 216 -14.64 1.29 -4.21
N PRO A 217 -14.78 2.07 -5.30
CA PRO A 217 -15.64 3.25 -5.29
C PRO A 217 -17.10 2.92 -5.00
N ILE A 218 -17.64 1.84 -5.60
CA ILE A 218 -19.02 1.41 -5.36
C ILE A 218 -19.22 1.05 -3.88
N ALA A 219 -18.33 0.24 -3.31
CA ALA A 219 -18.39 -0.15 -1.91
C ALA A 219 -18.31 1.08 -0.98
N THR A 220 -17.42 2.01 -1.29
CA THR A 220 -17.21 3.24 -0.51
C THR A 220 -18.42 4.16 -0.52
N ILE A 221 -19.00 4.39 -1.70
CA ILE A 221 -20.21 5.20 -1.86
C ILE A 221 -21.39 4.51 -1.15
N THR A 222 -21.48 3.19 -1.23
CA THR A 222 -22.52 2.41 -0.54
C THR A 222 -22.43 2.58 0.98
N ILE A 223 -21.21 2.46 1.54
CA ILE A 223 -20.97 2.67 2.97
C ILE A 223 -21.29 4.11 3.37
N LEU A 224 -20.93 5.10 2.54
CA LEU A 224 -21.26 6.51 2.79
C LEU A 224 -22.78 6.73 2.87
N ILE A 225 -23.52 6.24 1.86
CA ILE A 225 -24.99 6.38 1.81
C ILE A 225 -25.63 5.70 3.01
N TRP A 226 -25.18 4.47 3.33
CA TRP A 226 -25.67 3.73 4.48
C TRP A 226 -25.40 4.49 5.79
N ALA A 227 -24.17 4.93 6.03
CA ALA A 227 -23.80 5.60 7.27
C ALA A 227 -24.58 6.91 7.48
N VAL A 228 -24.67 7.76 6.43
CA VAL A 228 -25.40 9.03 6.50
C VAL A 228 -26.90 8.80 6.72
N LYS A 229 -27.49 7.79 6.08
CA LYS A 229 -28.91 7.47 6.24
C LYS A 229 -29.21 6.94 7.65
N THR A 230 -28.37 6.04 8.17
CA THR A 230 -28.56 5.44 9.50
C THR A 230 -28.35 6.47 10.61
N ALA A 231 -27.37 7.37 10.45
CA ALA A 231 -27.13 8.45 11.41
C ALA A 231 -28.13 9.61 11.32
N GLY A 232 -29.05 9.61 10.34
CA GLY A 232 -30.00 10.71 10.11
C GLY A 232 -29.35 12.01 9.62
N GLY A 233 -28.13 11.94 9.08
CA GLY A 233 -27.33 13.09 8.69
C GLY A 233 -25.84 12.78 8.63
N THR A 234 -25.02 13.82 8.50
CA THR A 234 -23.56 13.68 8.33
C THR A 234 -22.79 13.52 9.66
N GLY A 235 -23.51 13.33 10.77
CA GLY A 235 -22.95 13.15 12.11
C GLY A 235 -22.43 14.45 12.76
N PRO A 236 -21.95 14.38 14.01
CA PRO A 236 -21.64 15.55 14.81
C PRO A 236 -20.24 16.13 14.50
N ILE A 237 -19.31 15.33 13.97
CA ILE A 237 -17.91 15.75 13.77
C ILE A 237 -17.81 16.89 12.75
N LEU A 238 -18.71 16.95 11.76
CA LEU A 238 -18.75 18.05 10.80
C LEU A 238 -19.26 19.37 11.38
N ALA A 239 -20.07 19.30 12.44
CA ALA A 239 -20.55 20.47 13.18
C ALA A 239 -19.60 20.86 14.33
N GLN A 240 -18.76 19.94 14.79
CA GLN A 240 -17.80 20.17 15.87
C GLN A 240 -16.60 21.00 15.40
N SER A 241 -16.27 22.02 16.19
CA SER A 241 -14.98 22.71 16.11
C SER A 241 -13.89 21.86 16.75
N GLY A 242 -12.65 21.99 16.25
CA GLY A 242 -11.50 21.27 16.83
C GLY A 242 -11.34 21.55 18.32
N THR A 243 -10.88 20.55 19.07
CA THR A 243 -10.73 20.61 20.53
C THR A 243 -9.42 21.30 20.96
N ILE A 244 -8.45 21.39 20.05
CA ILE A 244 -7.14 22.00 20.33
C ILE A 244 -7.30 23.52 20.48
N LYS A 245 -6.93 24.02 21.66
CA LYS A 245 -6.90 25.47 21.95
C LYS A 245 -5.48 26.02 21.78
N GLY A 246 -5.40 27.22 21.21
CA GLY A 246 -4.14 27.95 21.03
C GLY A 246 -3.47 27.73 19.67
N ARG A 247 -2.83 28.79 19.16
CA ARG A 247 -2.24 28.83 17.81
C ARG A 247 -1.09 27.82 17.63
N TRP A 248 -0.16 27.75 18.59
CA TRP A 248 1.03 26.89 18.46
C TRP A 248 0.70 25.39 18.54
N PRO A 249 -0.08 24.89 19.52
CA PRO A 249 -0.48 23.49 19.55
C PRO A 249 -1.25 23.07 18.29
N MET A 250 -2.11 23.96 17.76
CA MET A 250 -2.84 23.69 16.52
C MET A 250 -1.92 23.55 15.31
N ILE A 251 -0.93 24.43 15.17
CA ILE A 251 0.07 24.35 14.08
C ILE A 251 0.87 23.05 14.20
N TRP A 252 1.34 22.69 15.40
CA TRP A 252 2.10 21.46 15.62
C TRP A 252 1.28 20.20 15.32
N ALA A 253 0.02 20.15 15.76
CA ALA A 253 -0.88 19.05 15.45
C ALA A 253 -1.14 18.94 13.95
N TRP A 254 -1.31 20.08 13.26
CA TRP A 254 -1.51 20.12 11.82
C TRP A 254 -0.25 19.67 11.05
N LEU A 255 0.94 20.12 11.45
CA LEU A 255 2.21 19.68 10.86
C LEU A 255 2.48 18.19 11.12
N SER A 256 2.18 17.69 12.32
CA SER A 256 2.28 16.27 12.64
C SER A 256 1.34 15.41 11.78
N SER A 257 0.13 15.91 11.56
CA SER A 257 -0.87 15.29 10.67
C SER A 257 -0.41 15.29 9.22
N LEU A 258 0.14 16.42 8.74
CA LEU A 258 0.74 16.54 7.41
C LEU A 258 1.91 15.56 7.23
N ASN A 259 2.81 15.48 8.22
CA ASN A 259 3.92 14.53 8.20
C ASN A 259 3.43 13.07 8.16
N SER A 260 2.33 12.76 8.85
CA SER A 260 1.73 11.42 8.81
C SER A 260 1.21 11.06 7.42
N VAL A 261 0.59 12.01 6.72
CA VAL A 261 0.16 11.85 5.31
C VAL A 261 1.37 11.62 4.40
N LEU A 262 2.40 12.44 4.53
CA LEU A 262 3.63 12.31 3.74
C LEU A 262 4.32 10.96 4.00
N GLY A 263 4.43 10.57 5.27
CA GLY A 263 5.08 9.32 5.68
C GLY A 263 4.38 8.07 5.16
N ASN A 264 3.06 8.10 4.98
CA ASN A 264 2.29 6.99 4.42
C ASN A 264 2.75 6.64 2.99
N PHE A 265 3.05 7.65 2.17
CA PHE A 265 3.41 7.47 0.76
C PHE A 265 4.88 7.77 0.43
N ALA A 266 5.67 8.23 1.39
CA ALA A 266 7.11 8.48 1.20
C ALA A 266 7.84 7.24 0.67
N THR A 267 7.52 6.08 1.22
CA THR A 267 8.15 4.81 0.86
C THR A 267 7.84 4.40 -0.59
N LEU A 268 6.61 4.63 -1.03
CA LEU A 268 6.16 4.38 -2.39
C LEU A 268 6.75 5.41 -3.35
N SER A 269 6.92 6.67 -2.94
CA SER A 269 7.53 7.70 -3.78
C SER A 269 8.94 7.35 -4.24
N CYS A 270 9.70 6.63 -3.40
CA CYS A 270 11.02 6.13 -3.76
C CYS A 270 10.93 5.00 -4.80
N ASN A 271 10.05 4.01 -4.61
CA ASN A 271 10.04 2.79 -5.40
C ASN A 271 8.90 2.67 -6.44
N ILE A 272 8.19 3.76 -6.71
CA ILE A 272 7.13 3.84 -7.74
C ILE A 272 7.61 3.38 -9.13
N GLY A 273 8.92 3.50 -9.40
CA GLY A 273 9.59 2.99 -10.60
C GLY A 273 9.37 1.49 -10.85
N ASP A 274 9.16 0.70 -9.80
CA ASP A 274 8.87 -0.74 -9.92
C ASP A 274 7.57 -1.02 -10.67
N PHE A 275 6.63 -0.08 -10.63
CA PHE A 275 5.35 -0.12 -11.34
C PHE A 275 5.41 0.64 -12.66
N THR A 276 5.92 1.87 -12.65
CA THR A 276 5.90 2.73 -13.83
C THR A 276 6.81 2.25 -14.96
N ARG A 277 7.81 1.40 -14.68
CA ARG A 277 8.62 0.73 -15.71
C ARG A 277 7.82 -0.04 -16.76
N PHE A 278 6.60 -0.48 -16.42
CA PHE A 278 5.70 -1.17 -17.34
C PHE A 278 4.87 -0.24 -18.24
N ALA A 279 4.95 1.08 -18.04
CA ALA A 279 4.31 2.09 -18.89
C ALA A 279 4.93 2.09 -20.30
N ARG A 280 4.10 2.23 -21.34
CA ARG A 280 4.61 2.36 -22.72
C ARG A 280 5.16 3.75 -23.04
N LYS A 281 4.53 4.79 -22.47
CA LYS A 281 4.92 6.19 -22.68
C LYS A 281 5.22 6.84 -21.33
N PRO A 282 6.40 7.46 -21.15
CA PRO A 282 6.73 8.18 -19.93
C PRO A 282 5.79 9.35 -19.66
N SER A 283 5.23 9.98 -20.69
CA SER A 283 4.23 11.05 -20.53
C SER A 283 3.00 10.62 -19.74
N ASN A 284 2.66 9.32 -19.76
CA ASN A 284 1.49 8.79 -19.05
C ASN A 284 1.69 8.82 -17.52
N THR A 285 2.92 8.95 -17.01
CA THR A 285 3.16 9.00 -15.57
C THR A 285 2.84 10.35 -14.97
N TRP A 286 2.74 11.42 -15.76
CA TRP A 286 2.41 12.75 -15.24
C TRP A 286 0.96 12.89 -14.78
N ILE A 287 0.07 12.00 -15.21
CA ILE A 287 -1.32 11.94 -14.72
C ILE A 287 -1.38 11.77 -13.19
N GLN A 288 -0.33 11.20 -12.59
CA GLN A 288 -0.17 10.98 -11.14
C GLN A 288 -0.28 12.29 -10.34
N ALA A 289 0.19 13.41 -10.90
CA ALA A 289 0.12 14.72 -10.27
C ALA A 289 -1.32 15.18 -10.01
N LEU A 290 -2.27 14.71 -10.85
CA LEU A 290 -3.68 15.04 -10.73
C LEU A 290 -4.46 13.97 -9.96
N ILE A 291 -4.24 12.69 -10.26
CA ILE A 291 -5.05 11.61 -9.67
C ILE A 291 -4.74 11.41 -8.19
N ILE A 292 -3.50 11.60 -7.74
CA ILE A 292 -3.13 11.40 -6.33
C ILE A 292 -3.85 12.42 -5.43
N PRO A 293 -3.74 13.74 -5.63
CA PRO A 293 -4.43 14.68 -4.75
C PRO A 293 -5.95 14.51 -4.84
N PHE A 294 -6.50 14.25 -6.03
CA PHE A 294 -7.93 14.12 -6.22
C PHE A 294 -8.52 12.87 -5.55
N ALA A 295 -8.00 11.68 -5.87
CA ALA A 295 -8.55 10.41 -5.39
C ALA A 295 -8.41 10.28 -3.87
N PHE A 296 -7.25 10.63 -3.33
CA PHE A 296 -6.99 10.53 -1.89
C PHE A 296 -7.77 11.57 -1.08
N SER A 297 -7.95 12.78 -1.61
CA SER A 297 -8.79 13.78 -0.94
C SER A 297 -10.27 13.40 -0.97
N ALA A 298 -10.77 12.92 -2.11
CA ALA A 298 -12.15 12.45 -2.22
C ALA A 298 -12.41 11.31 -1.23
N PHE A 299 -11.52 10.31 -1.19
CA PHE A 299 -11.65 9.18 -0.27
C PHE A 299 -11.46 9.58 1.19
N GLY A 300 -10.51 10.47 1.49
CA GLY A 300 -10.30 11.02 2.83
C GLY A 300 -11.52 11.78 3.35
N LEU A 301 -12.19 12.57 2.51
CA LEU A 301 -13.42 13.27 2.89
C LEU A 301 -14.55 12.28 3.23
N ILE A 302 -14.70 11.22 2.43
CA ILE A 302 -15.68 10.15 2.72
C ILE A 302 -15.35 9.49 4.05
N GLY A 303 -14.07 9.21 4.33
CA GLY A 303 -13.62 8.69 5.62
C GLY A 303 -13.99 9.58 6.80
N ILE A 304 -13.84 10.90 6.68
CA ILE A 304 -14.29 11.88 7.69
C ILE A 304 -15.81 11.78 7.91
N ILE A 305 -16.60 11.80 6.83
CA ILE A 305 -18.07 11.80 6.92
C ILE A 305 -18.58 10.50 7.54
N VAL A 306 -18.04 9.35 7.13
CA VAL A 306 -18.48 8.07 7.69
C VAL A 306 -18.05 7.92 9.13
N SER A 307 -16.84 8.35 9.50
CA SER A 307 -16.39 8.34 10.90
C SER A 307 -17.25 9.25 11.78
N SER A 308 -17.75 10.34 11.21
CA SER A 308 -18.71 11.25 11.85
C SER A 308 -20.06 10.56 12.08
N ALA A 309 -20.61 9.94 11.04
CA ALA A 309 -21.88 9.24 11.13
C ALA A 309 -21.81 8.04 12.10
N SER A 310 -20.70 7.29 12.09
CA SER A 310 -20.51 6.13 12.97
C SER A 310 -20.39 6.47 14.46
N ALA A 311 -20.20 7.74 14.83
CA ALA A 311 -20.24 8.14 16.24
C ALA A 311 -21.67 8.14 16.81
N ILE A 312 -22.69 8.10 15.95
CA ILE A 312 -24.11 8.08 16.32
C ILE A 312 -24.70 6.66 16.24
N ILE A 313 -24.19 5.83 15.32
CA ILE A 313 -24.65 4.45 15.04
C ILE A 313 -24.12 3.50 16.11
#